data_AF-M0NJ86-F1
#
_entry.id   AF-M0NJ86-F1
#
_cell.length_a   1.000
_cell.length_b   1.000
_cell.length_c   1.000
_cell.angle_alpha   90.00
_cell.angle_beta   90.00
_cell.angle_gamma   90.00
#
_symmetry.space_group_name_H-M   'P 1'
#
loop_
_entity.id
_entity.type
_entity.pdbx_description
1 polymer ?
#
loop_
_entity_poly.entity_id
_entity_poly.type
_entity_poly.pdbx_seq_one_letter_code
_entity_poly.pdbx_strand_id
1 'polypeptide(L)' 'MSLEDAYRADLQELVAALDDRGIFRPGEREAWIEGIEQADGTSELMITGEALHKAMLDREGVDEVVSEHTKERTEAFV' A
#
# COMPACT_ATOMS: atom_id res chain seq x y z
N MET A 1 -12.50 -9.24 -12.15
CA MET A 1 -11.88 -8.33 -11.17
C MET A 1 -11.90 -6.94 -11.78
N SER A 2 -12.42 -5.93 -11.09
CA SER A 2 -12.41 -4.56 -11.60
C SER A 2 -11.04 -3.91 -11.36
N LEU A 3 -10.75 -2.80 -12.05
CA LEU A 3 -9.53 -2.02 -11.81
C LEU A 3 -9.46 -1.53 -10.35
N GLU A 4 -10.60 -1.17 -9.78
CA GLU A 4 -10.70 -0.75 -8.39
C GLU A 4 -10.33 -1.87 -7.42
N ASP A 5 -10.90 -3.07 -7.61
CA ASP A 5 -10.61 -4.23 -6.75
C ASP A 5 -9.13 -4.61 -6.82
N ALA A 6 -8.54 -4.57 -8.01
CA ALA A 6 -7.12 -4.86 -8.22
C ALA A 6 -6.23 -3.82 -7.53
N TYR A 7 -6.62 -2.54 -7.58
CA TYR A 7 -5.88 -1.46 -6.93
C TYR A 7 -6.05 -1.46 -5.41
N ARG A 8 -7.23 -1.84 -4.90
CA ARG A 8 -7.48 -2.04 -3.49
C ARG A 8 -6.63 -3.18 -2.94
N ALA A 9 -6.64 -4.34 -3.61
CA ALA A 9 -5.84 -5.50 -3.22
C ALA A 9 -4.34 -5.16 -3.21
N ASP A 10 -3.87 -4.45 -4.23
CA ASP A 10 -2.50 -3.99 -4.31
C ASP A 10 -2.07 -3.13 -3.10
N LEU A 11 -2.87 -2.13 -2.74
CA LEU A 11 -2.58 -1.29 -1.58
C LEU A 11 -2.58 -2.11 -0.27
N GLN A 12 -3.47 -3.11 -0.15
CA GLN A 12 -3.50 -4.00 1.01
C GLN A 12 -2.24 -4.88 1.09
N GLU A 13 -1.76 -5.39 -0.04
CA GLU A 13 -0.52 -6.16 -0.13
C GLU A 13 0.71 -5.31 0.23
N LEU A 14 0.78 -4.07 -0.26
CA LEU A 14 1.84 -3.13 0.10
C LEU A 14 1.84 -2.84 1.61
N VAL A 15 0.67 -2.61 2.22
CA VAL A 15 0.54 -2.43 3.67
C VAL A 15 1.00 -3.69 4.42
N ALA A 16 0.65 -4.89 3.95
CA ALA A 16 1.13 -6.12 4.57
C ALA A 16 2.67 -6.22 4.52
N ALA A 17 3.29 -5.94 3.37
CA ALA A 17 4.75 -6.01 3.22
C ALA A 17 5.49 -5.00 4.11
N LEU A 18 4.95 -3.79 4.28
CA LEU A 18 5.49 -2.78 5.19
C LEU A 18 5.36 -3.20 6.67
N ASP A 19 4.26 -3.88 7.01
CA ASP A 19 4.00 -4.40 8.35
C ASP A 19 4.94 -5.56 8.72
N ASP A 20 5.16 -6.51 7.80
CA ASP A 20 6.09 -7.63 7.97
C ASP A 20 7.53 -7.15 8.27
N ARG A 21 7.87 -5.96 7.78
CA ARG A 21 9.17 -5.29 8.01
C ARG A 21 9.19 -4.41 9.27
N GLY A 22 8.07 -4.30 9.99
CA GLY A 22 7.95 -3.52 11.21
C GLY A 22 8.01 -2.00 10.99
N ILE A 23 7.68 -1.52 9.79
CA ILE A 23 7.70 -0.08 9.46
C ILE A 23 6.59 0.69 10.16
N PHE A 24 5.46 0.02 10.39
CA PHE A 24 4.32 0.63 11.05
C PHE A 24 4.50 0.74 12.56
N ARG A 25 3.97 1.84 13.10
CA ARG A 25 3.76 1.97 14.53
C ARG A 25 2.53 1.14 14.94
N PRO A 26 2.41 0.73 16.21
CA PRO A 26 1.23 0.01 16.68
C PRO A 26 -0.07 0.75 16.34
N GLY A 27 -1.03 0.05 15.73
CA GLY A 27 -2.33 0.59 15.31
C GLY A 27 -2.34 1.33 13.97
N GLU A 28 -1.16 1.59 13.38
CA GLU A 28 -1.07 2.34 12.13
C GLU A 28 -1.47 1.49 10.93
N ARG A 29 -1.09 0.21 10.92
CA ARG A 29 -1.48 -0.78 9.92
C ARG A 29 -3.00 -0.87 9.81
N GLU A 30 -3.69 -1.02 10.94
CA GLU A 30 -5.14 -1.16 11.00
C GLU A 30 -5.85 0.10 10.46
N ALA A 31 -5.33 1.29 10.77
CA ALA A 31 -5.86 2.53 10.23
C ALA A 31 -5.72 2.61 8.70
N TRP A 32 -4.60 2.13 8.15
CA TRP A 32 -4.41 2.07 6.69
C TRP A 32 -5.33 1.04 6.02
N ILE A 33 -5.45 -0.16 6.58
CA ILE A 33 -6.36 -1.19 6.06
C ILE A 33 -7.81 -0.69 6.07
N GLU A 34 -8.24 -0.09 7.18
CA GLU A 34 -9.58 0.48 7.29
C GLU A 34 -9.82 1.57 6.24
N GLY A 35 -8.85 2.48 6.04
CA GLY A 35 -8.95 3.53 5.01
C GLY A 35 -9.01 2.99 3.58
N ILE A 36 -8.33 1.88 3.29
CA ILE A 36 -8.37 1.21 1.98
C ILE A 36 -9.70 0.47 1.78
N GLU A 37 -10.23 -0.18 2.81
CA GLU A 37 -11.51 -0.89 2.77
C GLU A 37 -12.71 0.07 2.66
N GLN A 38 -12.64 1.23 3.31
CA GLN A 38 -13.72 2.22 3.29
C GLN A 38 -13.71 3.15 2.07
N ALA A 39 -12.61 3.22 1.32
CA ALA A 39 -12.50 4.09 0.14
C ALA A 39 -13.55 3.72 -0.92
N ASP A 40 -14.42 4.67 -1.23
CA ASP A 40 -15.50 4.51 -2.22
C ASP A 40 -15.00 5.00 -3.58
N GLY A 41 -14.55 4.06 -4.40
CA GLY A 41 -14.06 4.34 -5.73
C GLY A 41 -12.54 4.42 -5.86
N THR A 42 -12.09 4.36 -7.12
CA THR A 42 -10.67 4.44 -7.47
C THR A 42 -10.04 5.79 -7.08
N SER A 43 -10.80 6.89 -7.10
CA SER A 43 -10.26 8.21 -6.74
C SER A 43 -9.89 8.31 -5.26
N GLU A 44 -10.72 7.79 -4.35
CA GLU A 44 -10.40 7.76 -2.93
C GLU A 44 -9.24 6.81 -2.64
N LEU A 45 -9.22 5.63 -3.28
CA LEU A 45 -8.08 4.72 -3.17
C LEU A 45 -6.76 5.37 -3.62
N MET A 46 -6.76 6.15 -4.71
CA MET A 46 -5.55 6.86 -5.15
C MET A 46 -5.10 7.91 -4.13
N ILE A 47 -6.04 8.63 -3.51
CA ILE A 47 -5.72 9.59 -2.44
C ILE A 47 -5.12 8.85 -1.24
N THR A 48 -5.69 7.71 -0.84
CA THR A 48 -5.17 6.88 0.25
C THR A 48 -3.78 6.33 -0.08
N GLY A 49 -3.54 5.87 -1.31
CA GLY A 49 -2.24 5.42 -1.77
C GLY A 49 -1.18 6.53 -1.79
N GLU A 50 -1.54 7.73 -2.24
CA GLU A 50 -0.63 8.88 -2.21
C GLU A 50 -0.30 9.32 -0.76
N ALA A 51 -1.30 9.31 0.12
CA ALA A 51 -1.12 9.61 1.53
C ALA A 51 -0.21 8.58 2.21
N LEU A 52 -0.40 7.29 1.90
CA LEU A 52 0.47 6.21 2.37
C LEU A 52 1.92 6.44 1.90
N HIS A 53 2.13 6.66 0.59
CA HIS A 53 3.46 6.90 0.05
C HIS A 53 4.16 8.09 0.73
N LYS A 54 3.47 9.21 0.90
CA LYS A 54 4.01 10.40 1.59
C LYS A 54 4.33 10.12 3.06
N ALA A 55 3.48 9.39 3.77
CA ALA A 55 3.68 9.05 5.18
C ALA A 55 4.86 8.09 5.41
N MET A 56 5.21 7.31 4.38
CA MET A 56 6.28 6.32 4.41
C MET A 56 7.62 6.84 3.85
N LEU A 57 7.62 7.91 3.04
CA LEU A 57 8.79 8.42 2.32
C LEU A 57 10.03 8.65 3.21
N ASP A 58 9.84 9.13 4.44
CA ASP A 58 10.93 9.45 5.37
C ASP A 58 11.29 8.29 6.32
N ARG A 59 10.69 7.11 6.18
CA ARG A 59 10.95 5.97 7.07
C ARG A 59 12.03 5.06 6.50
N GLU A 60 12.98 4.70 7.37
CA GLU A 60 14.06 3.77 7.03
C GLU A 60 13.47 2.40 6.61
N GLY A 61 13.96 1.84 5.50
CA GLY A 61 13.54 0.53 4.98
C GLY A 61 12.33 0.57 4.02
N VAL A 62 11.63 1.69 3.89
CA VAL A 62 10.46 1.79 2.98
C VAL A 62 10.85 1.69 1.52
N ASP A 63 11.92 2.36 1.09
CA ASP A 63 12.35 2.36 -0.32
C ASP A 63 12.63 0.95 -0.82
N GLU A 64 13.24 0.10 0.02
CA GLU A 64 13.49 -1.30 -0.30
C GLU A 64 12.19 -2.09 -0.48
N VAL A 65 11.27 -1.97 0.49
CA VAL A 65 9.97 -2.68 0.45
C VAL A 65 9.14 -2.27 -0.76
N VAL A 66 9.04 -0.96 -1.02
CA VAL A 66 8.31 -0.43 -2.18
C VAL A 66 8.97 -0.89 -3.49
N SER A 67 10.30 -0.90 -3.55
CA SER A 67 11.03 -1.36 -4.74
C SER A 67 10.82 -2.85 -5.00
N GLU A 68 10.88 -3.70 -3.98
CA GLU A 68 10.62 -5.14 -4.10
C GLU A 68 9.18 -5.42 -4.52
N HIS A 69 8.21 -4.83 -3.82
CA HIS A 69 6.79 -4.96 -4.13
C HIS A 69 6.44 -4.47 -5.54
N THR A 70 7.05 -3.37 -5.98
CA THR A 70 6.84 -2.84 -7.34
C THR A 70 7.51 -3.72 -8.40
N LYS A 71 8.70 -4.27 -8.13
CA LYS A 71 9.41 -5.17 -9.07
C LYS A 71 8.65 -6.48 -9.27
N GLU A 72 8.22 -7.14 -8.20
CA GLU A 72 7.44 -8.38 -8.28
C GLU A 72 6.18 -8.20 -9.13
N ARG A 73 5.52 -7.02 -9.01
CA ARG A 73 4.37 -6.70 -9.85
C ARG A 73 4.74 -6.36 -11.28
N THR A 74 5.81 -5.62 -11.51
CA THR A 74 6.23 -5.27 -12.88
C THR A 74 6.61 -6.53 -13.67
N GLU A 75 7.21 -7.53 -13.02
CA GLU A 75 7.49 -8.84 -13.64
C GLU A 75 6.22 -9.67 -13.89
N ALA A 76 5.17 -9.50 -13.08
CA ALA A 76 3.88 -10.17 -13.30
C ALA A 76 3.07 -9.62 -14.48
N PHE A 77 3.45 -8.45 -15.03
CA PHE A 77 2.76 -7.79 -16.16
C PHE A 77 3.60 -7.72 -17.46
N VAL A 78 4.79 -8.34 -17.53
CA VAL A 78 5.65 -8.44 -18.74
C VAL A 78 5.55 -9.81 -19.40
#